data_AF-A0A969KMP0-F1
#
_entry.id   AF-A0A969KMP0-F1
#
_cell.length_a   1.000
_cell.length_b   1.000
_cell.length_c   1.000
_cell.angle_alpha   90.00
_cell.angle_beta   90.00
_cell.angle_gamma   90.00
#
_symmetry.space_group_name_H-M   'P 1'
#
loop_
_entity.id
_entity.type
_entity.pdbx_description
1 polymer ?
#
loop_
_entity_poly.entity_id
_entity_poly.type
_entity_poly.pdbx_seq_one_letter_code
_entity_poly.pdbx_strand_id
1 'polypeptide(L)' 'MPKVTAIHHVAVVVDDMEKSLSFWRDALGMELHELRDVPAEKSQVAFLPLEGVEVRIGYAYFR' A
#
# COMPACT_ATOMS: atom_id res chain seq x y z
N MET A 1 18.14 3.01 26.27
CA MET A 1 17.15 2.01 25.81
C MET A 1 16.45 2.56 24.59
N PRO A 2 16.39 1.83 23.46
CA PRO A 2 15.61 2.26 22.31
C PRO A 2 14.12 2.30 22.68
N LYS A 3 13.41 3.32 22.18
CA LYS A 3 11.96 3.47 22.33
C LYS A 3 11.33 3.46 20.94
N VAL A 4 10.28 2.67 20.77
CA VAL A 4 9.43 2.73 19.58
C VAL A 4 8.64 4.05 19.65
N THR A 5 8.67 4.84 18.58
CA THR A 5 8.05 6.18 18.55
C THR A 5 6.85 6.27 17.63
N ALA A 6 6.82 5.51 16.53
CA ALA A 6 5.73 5.54 15.55
C ALA A 6 5.74 4.29 14.66
N ILE A 7 4.60 4.05 13.99
CA ILE A 7 4.49 3.13 12.85
C ILE A 7 4.64 3.98 11.59
N HIS A 8 5.63 3.68 10.74
CA HIS A 8 5.83 4.44 9.51
C HIS A 8 4.80 4.06 8.44
N HIS A 9 4.51 2.76 8.26
CA HIS A 9 3.57 2.28 7.26
C HIS A 9 3.01 0.91 7.62
N VAL A 10 1.89 0.56 7.00
CA VAL A 10 1.30 -0.79 7.03
C VAL A 10 1.21 -1.30 5.59
N ALA A 11 1.77 -2.49 5.35
CA ALA A 11 1.67 -3.17 4.07
C ALA A 11 0.51 -4.19 4.08
N VAL A 12 -0.35 -4.12 3.08
CA VAL A 12 -1.49 -5.03 2.87
C VAL A 12 -1.27 -5.76 1.56
N VAL A 13 -1.07 -7.08 1.61
CA VAL A 13 -0.92 -7.91 0.42
C VAL A 13 -2.30 -8.33 -0.09
N VAL A 14 -2.52 -8.16 -1.38
CA VAL A 14 -3.82 -8.39 -2.03
C VAL A 14 -3.68 -9.25 -3.27
N ASP A 15 -4.77 -9.89 -3.66
CA ASP A 15 -4.84 -10.76 -4.85
C ASP A 15 -5.23 -9.99 -6.12
N ASP A 16 -5.74 -8.77 -5.97
CA ASP A 16 -6.20 -7.93 -7.07
C ASP A 16 -6.02 -6.46 -6.69
N MET A 17 -5.18 -5.75 -7.45
CA MET A 17 -4.86 -4.35 -7.18
C MET A 17 -6.06 -3.44 -7.44
N GLU A 18 -6.77 -3.61 -8.56
CA GLU A 18 -7.89 -2.75 -8.94
C GLU A 18 -9.06 -2.90 -7.96
N LYS A 19 -9.39 -4.13 -7.59
CA LYS A 19 -10.41 -4.38 -6.55
C LYS A 19 -10.02 -3.74 -5.23
N SER A 20 -8.75 -3.81 -4.85
CA SER A 20 -8.26 -3.19 -3.62
C SER A 20 -8.34 -1.66 -3.69
N LEU A 21 -7.92 -1.06 -4.80
CA LEU A 21 -8.04 0.38 -5.00
C LEU A 21 -9.50 0.85 -5.00
N SER A 22 -10.44 0.07 -5.55
CA SER A 22 -11.86 0.41 -5.45
C SER A 22 -12.35 0.53 -4.00
N PHE A 23 -11.80 -0.25 -3.08
CA PHE A 23 -12.13 -0.12 -1.66
C PHE A 23 -11.40 1.06 -1.02
N TRP A 24 -10.07 1.10 -1.11
CA TRP A 24 -9.27 2.09 -0.37
C TRP A 24 -9.37 3.49 -0.96
N ARG A 25 -9.28 3.63 -2.29
CA ARG A 25 -9.37 4.92 -2.98
C ARG A 25 -10.83 5.35 -3.16
N ASP A 26 -11.66 4.50 -3.76
CA ASP A 26 -12.99 4.95 -4.21
C ASP A 26 -14.04 4.91 -3.09
N ALA A 27 -14.07 3.85 -2.26
CA ALA A 27 -15.06 3.74 -1.19
C ALA A 27 -14.66 4.50 0.09
N LEU A 28 -13.38 4.50 0.45
CA LEU A 28 -12.88 5.22 1.63
C LEU A 28 -12.35 6.63 1.33
N GLY A 29 -12.20 6.99 0.05
CA GLY A 29 -11.74 8.31 -0.35
C GLY A 29 -10.25 8.58 -0.09
N MET A 30 -9.43 7.53 0.09
CA MET A 30 -7.99 7.72 0.30
C MET A 30 -7.30 8.15 -1.00
N GLU A 31 -6.35 9.07 -0.89
CA GLU A 31 -5.57 9.51 -2.04
C GLU A 31 -4.60 8.41 -2.48
N LEU A 32 -4.66 8.02 -3.76
CA LEU A 32 -3.62 7.24 -4.38
C LEU A 32 -2.50 8.18 -4.83
N HIS A 33 -1.39 8.19 -4.10
CA HIS A 33 -0.25 9.06 -4.42
C HIS A 33 0.59 8.49 -5.57
N GLU A 34 0.89 7.20 -5.52
CA GLU A 34 1.73 6.53 -6.51
C GLU A 34 1.31 5.07 -6.67
N LEU A 35 1.39 4.56 -7.90
CA LEU A 35 1.39 3.13 -8.19
C LEU A 35 2.73 2.78 -8.82
N ARG A 36 3.52 1.96 -8.14
CA ARG A 36 4.89 1.61 -8.54
C ARG A 36 5.00 0.13 -8.86
N ASP A 37 5.57 -0.18 -10.03
CA ASP A 37 6.03 -1.51 -10.34
C ASP A 37 7.42 -1.76 -9.71
N VAL A 38 7.61 -2.90 -9.06
CA VAL A 38 8.86 -3.31 -8.41
C VAL A 38 9.28 -4.68 -8.98
N PRO A 39 9.88 -4.73 -10.19
CA PRO A 39 10.21 -5.98 -10.87
C PRO A 39 11.14 -6.91 -10.07
N ALA A 40 12.09 -6.34 -9.32
CA ALA A 40 13.02 -7.10 -8.49
C ALA A 40 12.31 -7.92 -7.39
N GLU A 41 11.16 -7.43 -6.93
CA GLU A 41 10.32 -8.07 -5.92
C GLU A 41 9.14 -8.82 -6.54
N LYS A 42 9.02 -8.80 -7.88
CA LYS A 42 7.88 -9.33 -8.63
C LYS A 42 6.55 -8.84 -8.04
N SER A 43 6.45 -7.54 -7.79
CA SER A 43 5.28 -6.94 -7.15
C SER A 43 4.95 -5.56 -7.72
N GLN A 44 3.70 -5.14 -7.50
CA GLN A 44 3.24 -3.77 -7.65
C GLN A 44 2.85 -3.23 -6.28
N VAL A 45 3.14 -1.96 -6.00
CA VAL A 45 2.80 -1.30 -4.74
C VAL A 45 2.04 -0.01 -5.00
N ALA A 46 0.86 0.12 -4.41
CA ALA A 46 0.12 1.39 -4.34
C ALA A 46 0.40 2.09 -3.02
N PHE A 47 0.69 3.39 -3.07
CA PHE A 47 1.02 4.22 -1.91
C PHE A 47 -0.15 5.14 -1.61
N LEU A 48 -0.74 4.99 -0.43
CA LEU A 48 -1.87 5.79 0.04
C LEU A 48 -1.50 6.48 1.36
N PRO A 49 -1.05 7.75 1.31
CA PRO A 49 -0.64 8.49 2.49
C PRO A 49 -1.83 8.84 3.39
N LEU A 50 -1.60 8.82 4.69
CA LEU A 50 -2.44 9.41 5.73
C LEU A 50 -1.58 10.27 6.65
N GLU A 51 -2.19 11.10 7.47
CA GLU A 51 -1.44 11.94 8.41
C GLU A 51 -0.64 11.06 9.39
N GLY A 52 0.69 11.10 9.28
CA GLY A 52 1.62 10.39 10.17
C GLY A 52 1.80 8.89 9.91
N VAL A 53 1.12 8.31 8.91
CA VAL A 53 1.25 6.88 8.54
C VAL A 53 0.92 6.67 7.06
N GLU A 54 1.53 5.67 6.42
CA GLU A 54 1.24 5.33 5.02
C GLU A 54 0.65 3.91 4.90
N VAL A 55 -0.41 3.76 4.12
CA VAL A 55 -0.93 2.43 3.73
C VAL A 55 -0.33 2.05 2.39
N ARG A 56 0.29 0.87 2.31
CA ARG A 56 0.84 0.32 1.07
C ARG A 56 0.08 -0.93 0.66
N ILE A 57 -0.55 -0.92 -0.50
CA ILE A 57 -1.22 -2.09 -1.06
C ILE A 57 -0.24 -2.79 -1.99
N GLY A 58 0.16 -4.02 -1.64
CA GLY A 58 1.08 -4.83 -2.42
C GLY A 58 0.34 -5.93 -3.19
N TYR A 59 0.55 -6.01 -4.50
CA TYR A 59 0.13 -7.13 -5.33
C TYR A 59 1.37 -7.88 -5.81
N ALA A 60 1.38 -9.21 -5.67
CA ALA A 60 2.50 -10.07 -6.05
C ALA A 60 2.21 -10.84 -7.34
N TYR A 61 3.17 -10.86 -8.28
CA TYR A 61 3.02 -11.51 -9.58
C TYR A 61 3.21 -13.03 -9.57
N PHE A 62 3.65 -13.61 -8.45
CA PHE A 62 4.07 -15.01 -8.37
C PHE A 62 2.94 -15.99 -7.98
N ARG A 63 1.70 -15.67 -8.34
CA ARG A 63 0.65 -16.69 -8.46
C ARG A 63 0.64 -17.29 -9.86
#